data_AF-A0A9P1BTE6-F1
#
_entry.id   AF-A0A9P1BTE6-F1
#
_cell.length_a   1.000
_cell.length_b   1.000
_cell.length_c   1.000
_cell.angle_alpha   90.00
_cell.angle_beta   90.00
_cell.angle_gamma   90.00
#
_symmetry.space_group_name_H-M   'P 1'
#
loop_
_entity.id
_entity.type
_entity.pdbx_description
1 polymer ?
#
loop_
_entity_poly.entity_id
_entity_poly.type
_entity_poly.pdbx_seq_one_letter_code
_entity_poly.pdbx_strand_id
1 'polypeptide(L)'
;MALAAAAGAVLVVFSSIVGVEACNGHASFCMLPFNQFTFPGTHNSGSFSLNIPEIIEDNIPLVDVNAILSCYYDCHHMNYLEQLNFGIRFFFPDVCIRDGIGEPTTLYDCHSSSGTNAKGLAWNNKFAYSLQVMKDWLSVHTRQLLVVTPDDMHADVASKEEMWANAFAEKFGTCFDIHHTTVVSELPQQSETSCVRMLGRPGDNITMGDLIDRNLRMVVFTVGWRDVIATTWTPEANTGAKSKDLLEHIDKYSRGLHPLAPKSWMALSVYGAASPPDFSMVDMSKPYDPIWPVMVGVDAMKKTDLRCVEKMAESYNTDLFQDDSNPYEYFTEKECENSICGCLGYKSPLEPMHQRLLDQGHSVLLVMGDYSEMGEKTSLPQLTQRMNFANLRRFLDQPEPVKSWWDCNWPAVVGVCVPLMLVCCCCCYAMMICLYPERYGLWIRKAWERHQEALAQKRMGREQGREEARAYLRNANGYGAGAVPEGTVVGVVGVAPPPAVQMNHNGWYQAKETE
;
A
#
# COMPACT_ATOMS: atom_id res chain seq x y z
N MET A 1 14.40 33.67 -33.25
CA MET A 1 14.82 32.63 -32.30
C MET A 1 13.89 32.44 -31.09
N ALA A 2 12.69 33.04 -31.05
CA ALA A 2 11.74 32.89 -29.94
C ALA A 2 10.52 31.98 -30.24
N LEU A 3 10.41 31.42 -31.46
CA LEU A 3 9.26 30.58 -31.86
C LEU A 3 9.46 29.07 -31.69
N ALA A 4 10.66 28.61 -31.30
CA ALA A 4 10.95 27.18 -31.13
C ALA A 4 10.58 26.62 -29.74
N ALA A 5 10.34 27.48 -28.74
CA ALA A 5 10.04 27.04 -27.37
C ALA A 5 8.56 26.69 -27.15
N ALA A 6 7.64 27.22 -27.95
CA ALA A 6 6.21 26.96 -27.78
C ALA A 6 5.75 25.61 -28.35
N ALA A 7 6.44 25.07 -29.37
CA ALA A 7 6.11 23.77 -29.96
C ALA A 7 6.49 22.58 -29.05
N GLY A 8 7.49 22.75 -28.18
CA GLY A 8 7.90 21.72 -27.22
C GLY A 8 6.93 21.52 -26.05
N ALA A 9 6.19 22.56 -25.65
CA ALA A 9 5.23 22.47 -24.55
C ALA A 9 3.92 21.78 -24.96
N VAL A 10 3.49 21.91 -26.23
CA VAL A 10 2.23 21.32 -26.72
C VAL A 10 2.37 19.81 -26.95
N LEU A 11 3.56 19.31 -27.28
CA LEU A 11 3.80 17.87 -27.47
C LEU A 11 3.87 17.07 -26.16
N VAL A 12 4.21 17.72 -25.03
CA VAL A 12 4.24 17.05 -23.71
C VAL A 12 2.85 16.90 -23.09
N VAL A 13 1.85 17.69 -23.53
CA VAL A 13 0.46 17.60 -23.02
C VAL A 13 -0.37 16.53 -23.73
N PHE A 14 0.04 16.04 -24.91
CA PHE A 14 -0.69 14.96 -25.60
C PHE A 14 -0.24 13.55 -25.21
N SER A 15 0.96 13.37 -24.64
CA SER A 15 1.40 12.07 -24.11
C SER A 15 0.68 11.65 -22.82
N SER A 16 -0.06 12.56 -22.19
CA SER A 16 -0.83 12.31 -20.96
C SER A 16 -2.31 11.98 -21.21
N ILE A 17 -2.78 11.95 -22.46
CA ILE A 17 -4.18 11.64 -22.80
C ILE A 17 -4.36 10.21 -23.33
N VAL A 18 -3.29 9.60 -23.84
CA VAL A 18 -3.23 8.13 -24.01
C VAL A 18 -2.55 7.60 -22.76
N GLY A 19 -3.31 7.50 -21.67
CA GLY A 19 -2.81 6.91 -20.43
C GLY A 19 -2.24 5.53 -20.76
N VAL A 20 -0.91 5.40 -20.75
CA VAL A 20 -0.27 4.11 -20.97
C VAL A 20 -0.76 3.23 -19.83
N GLU A 21 -1.64 2.31 -20.20
CA GLU A 21 -2.51 1.57 -19.32
C GLU A 21 -1.66 0.66 -18.40
N ALA A 22 -1.57 1.04 -17.12
CA ALA A 22 -0.57 0.51 -16.19
C ALA A 22 -0.91 -0.89 -15.65
N CYS A 23 -0.07 -1.91 -15.91
CA CYS A 23 -0.23 -3.25 -15.33
C CYS A 23 0.15 -3.23 -13.84
N ASN A 24 -0.82 -3.51 -12.97
CA ASN A 24 -0.63 -3.51 -11.50
C ASN A 24 0.16 -2.29 -10.97
N GLY A 25 -0.10 -1.10 -11.54
CA GLY A 25 0.44 0.18 -11.06
C GLY A 25 1.51 0.83 -11.94
N HIS A 26 2.14 0.12 -12.89
CA HIS A 26 3.04 0.75 -13.86
C HIS A 26 3.01 0.08 -15.24
N ALA A 27 3.02 0.87 -16.32
CA ALA A 27 2.95 0.36 -17.69
C ALA A 27 4.08 -0.61 -18.04
N SER A 28 5.30 -0.29 -17.62
CA SER A 28 6.46 -1.17 -17.87
C SER A 28 6.39 -2.50 -17.13
N PHE A 29 5.49 -2.68 -16.16
CA PHE A 29 5.31 -4.00 -15.53
C PHE A 29 4.57 -4.97 -16.43
N CYS A 30 3.91 -4.52 -17.50
CA CYS A 30 3.25 -5.40 -18.45
C CYS A 30 4.23 -6.36 -19.14
N MET A 31 5.48 -5.95 -19.35
CA MET A 31 6.48 -6.81 -19.99
C MET A 31 7.17 -7.79 -19.04
N LEU A 32 6.96 -7.63 -17.72
CA LEU A 32 7.54 -8.56 -16.77
C LEU A 32 6.90 -9.93 -16.96
N PRO A 33 7.72 -11.00 -17.03
CA PRO A 33 7.23 -12.34 -16.83
C PRO A 33 6.44 -12.42 -15.53
N PHE A 34 5.31 -13.14 -15.54
CA PHE A 34 4.46 -13.31 -14.36
C PHE A 34 5.27 -13.82 -13.16
N ASN A 35 6.22 -14.70 -13.42
CA ASN A 35 7.09 -15.30 -12.42
C ASN A 35 8.23 -14.40 -11.91
N GLN A 36 8.37 -13.20 -12.47
CA GLN A 36 9.31 -12.16 -12.06
C GLN A 36 8.58 -10.94 -11.49
N PHE A 37 7.25 -10.96 -11.41
CA PHE A 37 6.49 -9.92 -10.75
C PHE A 37 6.36 -10.23 -9.25
N THR A 38 6.73 -9.28 -8.38
CA THR A 38 6.55 -9.37 -6.94
C THR A 38 5.18 -8.82 -6.56
N PHE A 39 4.29 -9.68 -6.08
CA PHE A 39 2.96 -9.27 -5.66
C PHE A 39 2.91 -8.85 -4.18
N PRO A 40 2.17 -7.78 -3.84
CA PRO A 40 1.71 -7.56 -2.47
C PRO A 40 0.55 -8.49 -2.17
N GLY A 41 0.67 -9.29 -1.11
CA GLY A 41 -0.37 -10.23 -0.70
C GLY A 41 -0.75 -10.17 0.77
N THR A 42 -1.88 -10.81 1.09
CA THR A 42 -2.40 -10.95 2.45
C THR A 42 -2.64 -12.42 2.76
N HIS A 43 -2.22 -12.84 3.95
CA HIS A 43 -2.48 -14.17 4.53
C HIS A 43 -3.88 -14.16 5.15
N ASN A 44 -4.64 -15.25 5.06
CA ASN A 44 -6.02 -15.33 5.54
C ASN A 44 -6.89 -14.14 5.14
N SER A 45 -6.83 -13.76 3.86
CA SER A 45 -7.41 -12.52 3.34
C SER A 45 -8.90 -12.31 3.66
N GLY A 46 -9.65 -13.39 3.89
CA GLY A 46 -11.08 -13.39 4.22
C GLY A 46 -11.40 -13.28 5.71
N SER A 47 -10.39 -13.21 6.58
CA SER A 47 -10.52 -13.24 8.04
C SER A 47 -10.97 -11.92 8.67
N PHE A 48 -11.57 -11.01 7.91
CA PHE A 48 -12.09 -9.75 8.44
C PHE A 48 -13.51 -9.96 8.95
N SER A 49 -13.86 -9.38 10.10
CA SER A 49 -15.23 -9.44 10.65
C SER A 49 -15.77 -10.88 10.77
N LEU A 50 -14.93 -11.82 11.22
CA LEU A 50 -15.34 -13.21 11.36
C LEU A 50 -16.41 -13.35 12.45
N ASN A 51 -17.41 -14.20 12.18
CA ASN A 51 -18.31 -14.70 13.20
C ASN A 51 -17.62 -15.84 13.95
N ILE A 52 -17.10 -15.51 15.12
CA ILE A 52 -16.37 -16.43 15.97
C ILE A 52 -17.38 -17.28 16.76
N PRO A 53 -17.31 -18.61 16.72
CA PRO A 53 -18.19 -19.46 17.50
C PRO A 53 -18.02 -19.17 18.99
N GLU A 54 -19.12 -19.22 19.76
CA GLU A 54 -19.07 -19.16 21.21
C GLU A 54 -18.33 -20.41 21.73
N ILE A 55 -17.03 -20.29 21.96
CA ILE A 55 -16.18 -21.38 22.49
C ILE A 55 -16.42 -21.55 24.01
N ILE A 56 -16.92 -20.51 24.69
CA ILE A 56 -17.27 -20.52 26.10
C ILE A 56 -18.78 -20.25 26.22
N GLU A 57 -19.54 -21.24 26.69
CA GLU A 57 -21.01 -21.17 26.84
C GLU A 57 -21.45 -20.18 27.94
N ASP A 58 -20.58 -19.91 28.92
CA ASP A 58 -20.84 -19.01 30.04
C ASP A 58 -19.99 -17.73 29.94
N ASN A 59 -20.64 -16.57 29.91
CA ASN A 59 -19.96 -15.28 29.95
C ASN A 59 -19.05 -15.19 31.19
N ILE A 60 -17.74 -15.02 30.98
CA ILE A 60 -16.82 -14.65 32.06
C ILE A 60 -17.13 -13.19 32.45
N PRO A 61 -17.57 -12.92 33.70
CA PRO A 61 -17.92 -11.56 34.09
C PRO A 61 -16.74 -10.60 33.88
N LEU A 62 -17.02 -9.45 33.26
CA LEU A 62 -16.05 -8.37 32.99
C LEU A 62 -14.97 -8.69 31.93
N VAL A 63 -15.08 -9.82 31.22
CA VAL A 63 -14.08 -10.24 30.21
C VAL A 63 -14.81 -10.49 28.89
N ASP A 64 -14.40 -9.76 27.86
CA ASP A 64 -14.92 -9.94 26.51
C ASP A 64 -14.15 -11.08 25.82
N VAL A 65 -14.67 -12.30 25.94
CA VAL A 65 -14.08 -13.51 25.34
C VAL A 65 -14.03 -13.37 23.81
N ASN A 66 -15.03 -12.73 23.20
CA ASN A 66 -15.06 -12.52 21.76
C ASN A 66 -13.95 -11.57 21.32
N ALA A 67 -13.65 -10.52 22.09
CA ALA A 67 -12.49 -9.66 21.82
C ALA A 67 -11.16 -10.44 21.91
N ILE A 68 -11.01 -11.34 22.89
CA ILE A 68 -9.81 -12.19 23.03
C ILE A 68 -9.69 -13.17 21.85
N LEU A 69 -10.80 -13.77 21.42
CA LEU A 69 -10.78 -14.67 20.27
C LEU A 69 -10.58 -13.92 18.95
N SER A 70 -11.10 -12.70 18.81
CA SER A 70 -10.87 -11.86 17.63
C SER A 70 -9.38 -11.55 17.47
N CYS A 71 -8.64 -11.36 18.57
CA CYS A 71 -7.19 -11.21 18.56
C CYS A 71 -6.43 -12.41 17.96
N TYR A 72 -7.08 -13.58 17.89
CA TYR A 72 -6.53 -14.80 17.33
C TYR A 72 -7.03 -15.07 15.90
N TYR A 73 -8.33 -14.84 15.65
CA TYR A 73 -8.95 -15.21 14.37
C TYR A 73 -8.81 -14.15 13.29
N ASP A 74 -8.83 -12.88 13.66
CA ASP A 74 -8.77 -11.81 12.68
C ASP A 74 -7.30 -11.52 12.31
N CYS A 75 -7.00 -11.59 11.02
CA CYS A 75 -5.71 -11.19 10.44
C CYS A 75 -5.78 -9.84 9.70
N HIS A 76 -7.00 -9.31 9.49
CA HIS A 76 -7.24 -8.08 8.72
C HIS A 76 -8.47 -7.33 9.23
N HIS A 77 -8.39 -6.00 9.23
CA HIS A 77 -9.56 -5.12 9.39
C HIS A 77 -10.25 -4.80 8.06
N MET A 78 -9.49 -4.86 6.96
CA MET A 78 -9.96 -4.53 5.63
C MET A 78 -10.71 -5.70 4.98
N ASN A 79 -11.89 -5.44 4.43
CA ASN A 79 -12.54 -6.38 3.52
C ASN A 79 -11.82 -6.46 2.17
N TYR A 80 -12.20 -7.42 1.31
CA TYR A 80 -11.54 -7.59 0.00
C TYR A 80 -11.53 -6.33 -0.87
N LEU A 81 -12.61 -5.55 -0.88
CA LEU A 81 -12.66 -4.31 -1.68
C LEU A 81 -11.66 -3.28 -1.15
N GLU A 82 -11.55 -3.14 0.16
CA GLU A 82 -10.59 -2.26 0.82
C GLU A 82 -9.15 -2.71 0.56
N GLN A 83 -8.84 -4.00 0.71
CA GLN A 83 -7.53 -4.56 0.38
C GLN A 83 -7.16 -4.32 -1.11
N LEU A 84 -8.11 -4.51 -2.03
CA LEU A 84 -7.92 -4.22 -3.45
C LEU A 84 -7.61 -2.74 -3.70
N ASN A 85 -8.37 -1.83 -3.09
CA ASN A 85 -8.16 -0.39 -3.22
C ASN A 85 -6.85 0.06 -2.55
N PHE A 86 -6.42 -0.62 -1.50
CA PHE A 86 -5.14 -0.41 -0.84
C PHE A 86 -3.95 -0.79 -1.73
N GLY A 87 -4.13 -1.80 -2.59
CA GLY A 87 -3.12 -2.23 -3.56
C GLY A 87 -2.74 -3.70 -3.48
N ILE A 88 -3.43 -4.52 -2.66
CA ILE A 88 -3.20 -5.97 -2.56
C ILE A 88 -3.65 -6.65 -3.86
N ARG A 89 -2.82 -7.57 -4.37
CA ARG A 89 -3.06 -8.27 -5.64
C ARG A 89 -2.93 -9.78 -5.54
N PHE A 90 -2.53 -10.30 -4.38
CA PHE A 90 -2.41 -11.72 -4.12
C PHE A 90 -3.16 -12.06 -2.82
N PHE A 91 -4.16 -12.93 -2.90
CA PHE A 91 -5.00 -13.28 -1.76
C PHE A 91 -4.82 -14.75 -1.39
N PHE A 92 -4.66 -14.99 -0.09
CA PHE A 92 -4.60 -16.31 0.54
C PHE A 92 -5.80 -16.49 1.46
N PRO A 93 -7.03 -16.67 0.94
CA PRO A 93 -8.17 -16.98 1.80
C PRO A 93 -8.06 -18.36 2.42
N ASP A 94 -8.44 -18.43 3.69
CA ASP A 94 -8.93 -19.66 4.30
C ASP A 94 -10.37 -19.90 3.85
N VAL A 95 -10.62 -21.10 3.33
CA VAL A 95 -11.97 -21.51 2.91
C VAL A 95 -12.39 -22.82 3.55
N CYS A 96 -13.63 -22.82 4.06
CA CYS A 96 -14.19 -23.94 4.79
C CYS A 96 -15.51 -24.39 4.18
N ILE A 97 -15.84 -25.66 4.41
CA ILE A 97 -17.17 -26.21 4.12
C ILE A 97 -17.93 -26.36 5.43
N ARG A 98 -19.13 -25.80 5.49
CA ARG A 98 -19.97 -25.86 6.67
C ARG A 98 -20.88 -27.08 6.62
N ASP A 99 -20.40 -28.20 7.14
CA ASP A 99 -21.18 -29.45 7.22
C ASP A 99 -22.49 -29.24 8.00
N GLY A 100 -23.58 -29.83 7.50
CA GLY A 100 -24.88 -29.83 8.17
C GLY A 100 -25.75 -28.57 7.98
N ILE A 101 -25.27 -27.54 7.27
CA ILE A 101 -26.09 -26.37 6.89
C ILE A 101 -26.34 -26.34 5.39
N GLY A 102 -27.26 -27.21 4.95
CA GLY A 102 -28.02 -27.11 3.69
C GLY A 102 -27.27 -27.21 2.36
N GLU A 103 -25.97 -26.95 2.29
CA GLU A 103 -25.21 -26.87 1.04
C GLU A 103 -23.81 -27.51 1.21
N PRO A 104 -23.68 -28.85 1.05
CA PRO A 104 -22.46 -29.61 1.33
C PRO A 104 -21.25 -29.29 0.43
N THR A 105 -21.39 -28.33 -0.49
CA THR A 105 -20.36 -27.93 -1.47
C THR A 105 -20.09 -26.43 -1.47
N THR A 106 -20.73 -25.67 -0.57
CA THR A 106 -20.56 -24.21 -0.53
C THR A 106 -19.33 -23.85 0.29
N LEU A 107 -18.41 -23.12 -0.34
CA LEU A 107 -17.24 -22.55 0.30
C LEU A 107 -17.59 -21.25 1.02
N TYR A 108 -17.09 -21.12 2.24
CA TYR A 108 -17.17 -19.92 3.06
C TYR A 108 -15.76 -19.42 3.35
N ASP A 109 -15.56 -18.11 3.35
CA ASP A 109 -14.38 -17.52 3.99
C ASP A 109 -14.41 -17.90 5.48
N CYS A 110 -13.28 -18.33 6.04
CA CYS A 110 -13.21 -18.80 7.43
C CYS A 110 -11.81 -18.59 8.03
N HIS A 111 -11.62 -19.05 9.27
CA HIS A 111 -10.30 -19.20 9.90
C HIS A 111 -10.39 -20.25 11.03
N SER A 112 -9.34 -21.05 11.23
CA SER A 112 -9.33 -22.15 12.23
C SER A 112 -8.32 -21.95 13.34
N SER A 113 -8.68 -22.32 14.57
CA SER A 113 -7.77 -22.29 15.72
C SER A 113 -7.00 -23.57 16.01
N SER A 114 -7.38 -24.71 15.43
CA SER A 114 -6.83 -26.00 15.87
C SER A 114 -6.99 -27.14 14.87
N GLY A 115 -6.95 -26.85 13.56
CA GLY A 115 -6.94 -27.86 12.51
C GLY A 115 -8.24 -28.67 12.40
N THR A 116 -8.91 -28.53 11.27
CA THR A 116 -10.01 -29.40 10.74
C THR A 116 -11.27 -29.62 11.59
N ASN A 117 -11.30 -29.37 12.90
CA ASN A 117 -12.52 -29.58 13.70
C ASN A 117 -13.49 -28.40 13.58
N ALA A 118 -14.77 -28.69 13.30
CA ALA A 118 -15.79 -27.67 13.02
C ALA A 118 -16.13 -26.75 14.23
N LYS A 119 -15.74 -27.14 15.44
CA LYS A 119 -16.04 -26.39 16.68
C LYS A 119 -15.13 -25.17 16.89
N GLY A 120 -13.94 -25.16 16.25
CA GLY A 120 -12.98 -24.06 16.33
C GLY A 120 -12.87 -23.25 15.03
N LEU A 121 -13.92 -23.26 14.20
CA LEU A 121 -13.95 -22.50 12.95
C LEU A 121 -14.74 -21.20 13.14
N ALA A 122 -14.07 -20.08 12.90
CA ALA A 122 -14.72 -18.80 12.71
C ALA A 122 -15.12 -18.66 11.23
N TRP A 123 -16.29 -18.09 10.97
CA TRP A 123 -16.91 -18.08 9.64
C TRP A 123 -17.21 -16.66 9.20
N ASN A 124 -17.06 -16.41 7.90
CA ASN A 124 -17.55 -15.21 7.26
C ASN A 124 -18.56 -15.60 6.16
N ASN A 125 -18.75 -14.70 5.22
CA ASN A 125 -19.64 -14.83 4.08
C ASN A 125 -19.28 -16.02 3.17
N LYS A 126 -20.24 -16.40 2.31
CA LYS A 126 -19.97 -17.35 1.22
C LYS A 126 -18.82 -16.79 0.36
N PHE A 127 -17.82 -17.59 0.07
CA PHE A 127 -16.65 -17.19 -0.72
C PHE A 127 -17.05 -16.69 -2.12
N ALA A 128 -18.16 -17.19 -2.65
CA ALA A 128 -18.76 -16.71 -3.90
C ALA A 128 -19.05 -15.18 -3.90
N TYR A 129 -19.35 -14.58 -2.75
CA TYR A 129 -19.52 -13.12 -2.64
C TYR A 129 -18.17 -12.39 -2.74
N SER A 130 -17.13 -12.92 -2.11
CA SER A 130 -15.76 -12.40 -2.20
C SER A 130 -15.24 -12.43 -3.65
N LEU A 131 -15.50 -13.52 -4.36
CA LEU A 131 -15.20 -13.63 -5.79
C LEU A 131 -15.97 -12.63 -6.65
N GLN A 132 -17.24 -12.35 -6.31
CA GLN A 132 -18.04 -11.34 -7.00
C GLN A 132 -17.44 -9.93 -6.81
N VAL A 133 -17.04 -9.58 -5.59
CA VAL A 133 -16.36 -8.30 -5.30
C VAL A 133 -15.10 -8.15 -6.15
N MET A 134 -14.27 -9.19 -6.22
CA MET A 134 -13.06 -9.18 -7.05
C MET A 134 -13.37 -9.03 -8.54
N LYS A 135 -14.40 -9.72 -9.05
CA LYS A 135 -14.84 -9.62 -10.44
C LYS A 135 -15.32 -8.21 -10.78
N ASP A 136 -16.18 -7.64 -9.93
CA ASP A 136 -16.72 -6.30 -10.12
C ASP A 136 -15.61 -5.26 -10.10
N TRP A 137 -14.66 -5.38 -9.16
CA TRP A 137 -13.50 -4.50 -9.11
C TRP A 137 -12.63 -4.61 -10.36
N LEU A 138 -12.35 -5.82 -10.85
CA LEU A 138 -11.62 -6.05 -12.10
C LEU A 138 -12.37 -5.53 -13.34
N SER A 139 -13.69 -5.46 -13.33
CA SER A 139 -14.46 -4.91 -14.45
C SER A 139 -14.19 -3.41 -14.66
N VAL A 140 -13.88 -2.68 -13.59
CA VAL A 140 -13.56 -1.25 -13.62
C VAL A 140 -12.05 -1.03 -13.79
N HIS A 141 -11.22 -1.94 -13.27
CA HIS A 141 -9.77 -1.84 -13.30
C HIS A 141 -9.17 -2.77 -14.36
N THR A 142 -9.34 -2.42 -15.63
CA THR A 142 -9.02 -3.26 -16.81
C THR A 142 -7.57 -3.70 -16.91
N ARG A 143 -6.64 -3.00 -16.25
CA ARG A 143 -5.19 -3.28 -16.24
C ARG A 143 -4.66 -3.89 -14.96
N GLN A 144 -5.56 -4.41 -14.15
CA GLN A 144 -5.20 -5.08 -12.92
C GLN A 144 -5.38 -6.58 -13.11
N LEU A 145 -4.48 -7.33 -12.49
CA LEU A 145 -4.49 -8.78 -12.41
C LEU A 145 -4.43 -9.18 -10.93
N LEU A 146 -5.30 -10.11 -10.55
CA LEU A 146 -5.37 -10.67 -9.21
C LEU A 146 -4.88 -12.12 -9.24
N VAL A 147 -4.26 -12.52 -8.14
CA VAL A 147 -3.88 -13.90 -7.88
C VAL A 147 -4.61 -14.37 -6.63
N VAL A 148 -5.24 -15.54 -6.68
CA VAL A 148 -5.92 -16.13 -5.53
C VAL A 148 -5.52 -17.59 -5.40
N THR A 149 -5.15 -17.98 -4.19
CA THR A 149 -4.85 -19.36 -3.81
C THR A 149 -5.44 -19.63 -2.44
N PRO A 150 -6.01 -20.80 -2.16
CA PRO A 150 -6.43 -21.07 -0.80
C PRO A 150 -5.17 -21.26 0.06
N ASP A 151 -5.16 -20.71 1.28
CA ASP A 151 -4.11 -21.04 2.25
C ASP A 151 -4.43 -22.37 2.90
N ASP A 152 -5.49 -22.41 3.71
CA ASP A 152 -6.11 -23.64 4.17
C ASP A 152 -7.49 -23.88 3.56
N MET A 153 -7.68 -25.10 3.06
CA MET A 153 -9.00 -25.63 2.71
C MET A 153 -9.44 -26.66 3.75
N HIS A 154 -10.21 -26.21 4.74
CA HIS A 154 -10.77 -27.08 5.78
C HIS A 154 -11.98 -27.85 5.26
N ALA A 155 -11.66 -28.92 4.54
CA ALA A 155 -12.59 -29.86 3.94
C ALA A 155 -11.95 -31.26 4.09
N ASP A 156 -12.69 -32.31 4.41
CA ASP A 156 -12.18 -33.69 4.29
C ASP A 156 -12.81 -34.33 3.05
N VAL A 157 -12.52 -33.74 1.90
CA VAL A 157 -13.23 -34.06 0.65
C VAL A 157 -12.19 -34.38 -0.43
N ALA A 158 -12.35 -35.52 -1.09
CA ALA A 158 -11.45 -35.95 -2.16
C ALA A 158 -11.43 -35.00 -3.38
N SER A 159 -12.36 -34.03 -3.44
CA SER A 159 -12.59 -33.12 -4.57
C SER A 159 -12.29 -31.64 -4.27
N LYS A 160 -11.43 -31.32 -3.29
CA LYS A 160 -11.10 -29.90 -2.93
C LYS A 160 -10.71 -29.04 -4.13
N GLU A 161 -9.83 -29.56 -4.99
CA GLU A 161 -9.36 -28.85 -6.18
C GLU A 161 -10.51 -28.55 -7.16
N GLU A 162 -11.42 -29.50 -7.33
CA GLU A 162 -12.58 -29.34 -8.21
C GLU A 162 -13.57 -28.31 -7.64
N MET A 163 -13.87 -28.38 -6.33
CA MET A 163 -14.73 -27.40 -5.67
C MET A 163 -14.15 -25.99 -5.73
N TRP A 164 -12.84 -25.87 -5.48
CA TRP A 164 -12.12 -24.61 -5.63
C TRP A 164 -12.23 -24.08 -7.05
N ALA A 165 -11.88 -24.88 -8.06
CA ALA A 165 -11.98 -24.48 -9.46
C ALA A 165 -13.42 -24.11 -9.88
N ASN A 166 -14.42 -24.86 -9.42
CA ASN A 166 -15.83 -24.62 -9.72
C ASN A 166 -16.32 -23.27 -9.16
N ALA A 167 -15.85 -22.85 -7.99
CA ALA A 167 -16.20 -21.56 -7.41
C ALA A 167 -15.75 -20.39 -8.33
N PHE A 168 -14.56 -20.47 -8.91
CA PHE A 168 -14.10 -19.50 -9.90
C PHE A 168 -14.86 -19.63 -11.21
N ALA A 169 -15.12 -20.85 -11.68
CA ALA A 169 -15.83 -21.08 -12.93
C ALA A 169 -17.26 -20.49 -12.92
N GLU A 170 -17.94 -20.56 -11.77
CA GLU A 170 -19.27 -19.94 -11.58
C GLU A 170 -19.24 -18.42 -11.77
N LYS A 171 -18.16 -17.74 -11.33
CA LYS A 171 -18.06 -16.28 -11.39
C LYS A 171 -17.39 -15.77 -12.65
N PHE A 172 -16.32 -16.41 -13.11
CA PHE A 172 -15.44 -15.94 -14.19
C PHE A 172 -15.61 -16.73 -15.50
N GLY A 173 -16.52 -17.70 -15.54
CA GLY A 173 -16.64 -18.66 -16.64
C GLY A 173 -15.54 -19.73 -16.56
N THR A 174 -15.55 -20.70 -17.47
CA THR A 174 -14.55 -21.77 -17.49
C THR A 174 -13.12 -21.20 -17.58
N CYS A 175 -12.30 -21.48 -16.56
CA CYS A 175 -10.92 -21.01 -16.53
C CYS A 175 -10.05 -21.74 -17.57
N PHE A 176 -9.07 -21.03 -18.12
CA PHE A 176 -8.08 -21.64 -19.00
C PHE A 176 -6.95 -22.28 -18.20
N ASP A 177 -6.51 -23.45 -18.62
CA ASP A 177 -5.34 -24.10 -18.04
C ASP A 177 -4.06 -23.56 -18.67
N ILE A 178 -3.16 -23.05 -17.82
CA ILE A 178 -1.86 -22.51 -18.23
C ILE A 178 -0.76 -23.37 -17.63
N HIS A 179 0.13 -23.85 -18.48
CA HIS A 179 1.35 -24.57 -18.14
C HIS A 179 2.58 -23.72 -18.47
N HIS A 180 3.75 -24.16 -18.04
CA HIS A 180 5.03 -23.51 -18.34
C HIS A 180 5.34 -23.34 -19.85
N THR A 181 4.70 -24.14 -20.72
CA THR A 181 4.85 -24.07 -22.19
C THR A 181 3.71 -23.32 -22.88
N THR A 182 2.68 -22.87 -22.16
CA THR A 182 1.53 -22.21 -22.78
C THR A 182 1.95 -20.86 -23.37
N VAL A 183 1.54 -20.59 -24.60
CA VAL A 183 1.73 -19.31 -25.28
C VAL A 183 0.44 -18.49 -25.12
N VAL A 184 0.38 -17.66 -24.07
CA VAL A 184 -0.84 -16.92 -23.70
C VAL A 184 -1.31 -15.98 -24.81
N SER A 185 -0.39 -15.41 -25.58
CA SER A 185 -0.71 -14.58 -26.74
C SER A 185 -1.47 -15.32 -27.84
N GLU A 186 -1.53 -16.64 -27.84
CA GLU A 186 -2.32 -17.43 -28.80
C GLU A 186 -3.71 -17.82 -28.27
N LEU A 187 -3.97 -17.60 -26.97
CA LEU A 187 -5.28 -17.88 -26.39
C LEU A 187 -6.34 -16.90 -26.92
N PRO A 188 -7.61 -17.33 -27.00
CA PRO A 188 -8.69 -16.45 -27.44
C PRO A 188 -8.86 -15.24 -26.52
N GLN A 189 -9.02 -14.07 -27.13
CA GLN A 189 -9.40 -12.86 -26.42
C GLN A 189 -10.75 -13.05 -25.73
N GLN A 190 -10.83 -12.76 -24.43
CA GLN A 190 -12.11 -12.76 -23.71
C GLN A 190 -12.77 -11.38 -23.79
N SER A 191 -14.09 -11.36 -24.01
CA SER A 191 -14.89 -10.13 -24.01
C SER A 191 -15.12 -9.57 -22.60
N GLU A 192 -15.02 -10.43 -21.59
CA GLU A 192 -15.16 -10.10 -20.17
C GLU A 192 -13.96 -10.63 -19.38
N THR A 193 -13.81 -10.16 -18.14
CA THR A 193 -12.82 -10.71 -17.19
C THR A 193 -13.04 -12.21 -17.00
N SER A 194 -11.99 -12.99 -17.28
CA SER A 194 -11.98 -14.44 -17.10
C SER A 194 -10.83 -14.89 -16.21
N CYS A 195 -10.81 -16.18 -15.88
CA CYS A 195 -9.84 -16.80 -14.99
C CYS A 195 -8.89 -17.75 -15.73
N VAL A 196 -7.75 -17.99 -15.10
CA VAL A 196 -6.78 -19.01 -15.52
C VAL A 196 -6.40 -19.86 -14.32
N ARG A 197 -6.25 -21.17 -14.54
CA ARG A 197 -5.67 -22.08 -13.56
C ARG A 197 -4.21 -22.28 -13.92
N MET A 198 -3.34 -21.89 -12.99
CA MET A 198 -1.90 -22.01 -13.18
C MET A 198 -1.45 -23.42 -12.75
N LEU A 199 -1.18 -24.28 -13.72
CA LEU A 199 -0.81 -25.68 -13.52
C LEU A 199 0.72 -25.82 -13.51
N GLY A 200 1.29 -25.56 -12.34
CA GLY A 200 2.72 -25.55 -12.11
C GLY A 200 3.36 -24.18 -12.36
N ARG A 201 4.68 -24.17 -12.53
CA ARG A 201 5.48 -22.94 -12.64
C ARG A 201 5.36 -22.31 -14.05
N PRO A 202 4.74 -21.14 -14.26
CA PRO A 202 4.76 -20.42 -15.52
C PRO A 202 6.18 -20.13 -16.00
N GLY A 203 6.37 -20.29 -17.31
CA GLY A 203 7.59 -19.94 -18.02
C GLY A 203 7.76 -18.43 -18.16
N ASP A 204 8.98 -18.02 -18.50
CA ASP A 204 9.33 -16.60 -18.68
C ASP A 204 8.59 -15.97 -19.89
N ASN A 205 8.00 -16.79 -20.75
CA ASN A 205 7.19 -16.39 -21.89
C ASN A 205 5.76 -15.97 -21.53
N ILE A 206 5.33 -16.15 -20.28
CA ILE A 206 4.00 -15.73 -19.81
C ILE A 206 4.17 -14.40 -19.09
N THR A 207 3.81 -13.30 -19.75
CA THR A 207 3.95 -11.96 -19.17
C THR A 207 2.66 -11.48 -18.50
N MET A 208 2.79 -10.50 -17.60
CA MET A 208 1.63 -9.82 -17.01
C MET A 208 0.73 -9.17 -18.08
N GLY A 209 1.36 -8.60 -19.11
CA GLY A 209 0.69 -7.96 -20.24
C GLY A 209 -0.12 -8.95 -21.06
N ASP A 210 0.44 -10.11 -21.41
CA ASP A 210 -0.30 -11.11 -22.21
C ASP A 210 -1.58 -11.58 -21.51
N LEU A 211 -1.52 -11.82 -20.19
CA LEU A 211 -2.68 -12.21 -19.40
C LEU A 211 -3.74 -11.10 -19.37
N ILE A 212 -3.31 -9.86 -19.10
CA ILE A 212 -4.21 -8.70 -19.03
C ILE A 212 -4.84 -8.41 -20.39
N ASP A 213 -4.03 -8.39 -21.45
CA ASP A 213 -4.45 -8.09 -22.81
C ASP A 213 -5.49 -9.11 -23.29
N ARG A 214 -5.42 -10.37 -22.83
CA ARG A 214 -6.41 -11.42 -23.11
C ARG A 214 -7.63 -11.43 -22.19
N ASN A 215 -7.74 -10.48 -21.26
CA ASN A 215 -8.74 -10.43 -20.19
C ASN A 215 -8.70 -11.64 -19.23
N LEU A 216 -7.54 -12.32 -19.14
CA LEU A 216 -7.26 -13.45 -18.25
C LEU A 216 -6.71 -12.93 -16.90
N ARG A 217 -7.53 -12.16 -16.18
CA ARG A 217 -7.09 -11.28 -15.08
C ARG A 217 -7.34 -11.84 -13.68
N MET A 218 -7.94 -13.01 -13.56
CA MET A 218 -8.05 -13.77 -12.33
C MET A 218 -7.17 -15.03 -12.41
N VAL A 219 -5.99 -14.99 -11.80
CA VAL A 219 -5.06 -16.13 -11.75
C VAL A 219 -5.35 -16.95 -10.52
N VAL A 220 -5.61 -18.23 -10.71
CA VAL A 220 -5.97 -19.17 -9.66
C VAL A 220 -4.87 -20.23 -9.56
N PHE A 221 -4.25 -20.34 -8.39
CA PHE A 221 -3.48 -21.54 -8.07
C PHE A 221 -4.43 -22.58 -7.46
N THR A 222 -4.25 -23.84 -7.88
CA THR A 222 -4.97 -24.97 -7.28
C THR A 222 -4.39 -25.28 -5.90
N VAL A 223 -5.05 -26.18 -5.17
CA VAL A 223 -4.56 -26.68 -3.88
C VAL A 223 -3.13 -27.22 -4.06
N GLY A 224 -2.21 -26.85 -3.18
CA GLY A 224 -0.79 -27.19 -3.32
C GLY A 224 0.08 -26.09 -3.93
N TRP A 225 -0.27 -24.81 -3.75
CA TRP A 225 0.55 -23.66 -4.21
C TRP A 225 2.03 -23.75 -3.78
N ARG A 226 2.32 -24.42 -2.64
CA ARG A 226 3.68 -24.70 -2.17
C ARG A 226 4.49 -25.55 -3.14
N ASP A 227 3.85 -26.43 -3.91
CA ASP A 227 4.52 -27.22 -4.96
C ASP A 227 4.84 -26.37 -6.20
N VAL A 228 4.09 -25.29 -6.41
CA VAL A 228 4.32 -24.34 -7.52
C VAL A 228 5.37 -23.30 -7.14
N ILE A 229 5.32 -22.80 -5.91
CA ILE A 229 6.34 -21.93 -5.32
C ILE A 229 7.42 -22.82 -4.69
N ALA A 230 8.33 -23.32 -5.54
CA ALA A 230 9.33 -24.36 -5.26
C ALA A 230 10.17 -24.20 -3.96
N THR A 231 10.17 -23.02 -3.35
CA THR A 231 10.76 -22.75 -2.04
C THR A 231 9.90 -21.74 -1.28
N THR A 232 8.77 -22.16 -0.73
CA THR A 232 8.07 -21.37 0.28
C THR A 232 8.89 -21.39 1.56
N TRP A 233 9.77 -20.42 1.70
CA TRP A 233 10.31 -20.09 3.01
C TRP A 233 9.28 -19.18 3.68
N THR A 234 8.39 -19.81 4.44
CA THR A 234 7.32 -19.15 5.20
C THR A 234 7.79 -19.03 6.64
N PRO A 235 8.54 -17.99 7.03
CA PRO A 235 8.89 -17.82 8.42
C PRO A 235 7.62 -17.56 9.22
N GLU A 236 7.18 -18.57 9.97
CA GLU A 236 6.12 -18.40 10.94
C GLU A 236 6.67 -17.61 12.13
N ALA A 237 6.22 -16.36 12.26
CA ALA A 237 6.57 -15.52 13.38
C ALA A 237 5.71 -15.93 14.58
N ASN A 238 6.07 -17.06 15.18
CA ASN A 238 5.45 -17.57 16.39
C ASN A 238 5.62 -16.60 17.56
N THR A 239 4.76 -16.72 18.57
CA THR A 239 4.89 -15.97 19.83
C THR A 239 6.33 -16.02 20.35
N GLY A 240 6.98 -14.85 20.44
CA GLY A 240 8.36 -14.70 20.92
C GLY A 240 9.44 -14.70 19.82
N ALA A 241 9.08 -14.90 18.55
CA ALA A 241 9.96 -14.63 17.44
C ALA A 241 10.31 -13.13 17.40
N LYS A 242 11.53 -12.81 16.95
CA LYS A 242 11.98 -11.43 16.77
C LYS A 242 12.10 -11.16 15.28
N SER A 243 11.62 -10.00 14.84
CA SER A 243 11.82 -9.48 13.47
C SER A 243 13.28 -9.58 13.02
N LYS A 244 14.22 -9.29 13.91
CA LYS A 244 15.67 -9.41 13.66
C LYS A 244 16.08 -10.84 13.26
N ASP A 245 15.53 -11.86 13.91
CA ASP A 245 15.86 -13.26 13.62
C ASP A 245 15.32 -13.66 12.25
N LEU A 246 14.13 -13.16 11.89
CA LEU A 246 13.55 -13.32 10.56
C LEU A 246 14.42 -12.66 9.49
N LEU A 247 14.83 -11.40 9.71
CA LEU A 247 15.74 -10.66 8.82
C LEU A 247 17.08 -11.37 8.64
N GLU A 248 17.69 -11.86 9.72
CA GLU A 248 18.96 -12.59 9.64
C GLU A 248 18.81 -13.85 8.79
N HIS A 249 17.68 -14.52 8.87
CA HIS A 249 17.41 -15.72 8.07
C HIS A 249 17.21 -15.38 6.59
N ILE A 250 16.43 -14.34 6.25
CA ILE A 250 16.30 -13.85 4.86
C ILE A 250 17.65 -13.43 4.31
N ASP A 251 18.45 -12.72 5.13
CA ASP A 251 19.78 -12.28 4.75
C ASP A 251 20.67 -13.47 4.37
N LYS A 252 20.64 -14.57 5.14
CA LYS A 252 21.38 -15.81 4.82
C LYS A 252 20.95 -16.41 3.48
N TYR A 253 19.65 -16.49 3.18
CA TYR A 253 19.18 -16.92 1.86
C TYR A 253 19.65 -15.99 0.75
N SER A 254 19.50 -14.68 0.97
CA SER A 254 19.93 -13.67 -0.01
C SER A 254 21.44 -13.68 -0.25
N ARG A 255 22.25 -14.25 0.64
CA ARG A 255 23.70 -14.41 0.46
C ARG A 255 24.09 -15.79 -0.10
N GLY A 256 23.12 -16.65 -0.42
CA GLY A 256 23.37 -18.03 -0.86
C GLY A 256 23.95 -18.93 0.23
N LEU A 257 23.86 -18.52 1.50
CA LEU A 257 24.33 -19.34 2.64
C LEU A 257 23.36 -20.50 2.93
N HIS A 258 22.10 -20.37 2.51
CA HIS A 258 21.15 -21.46 2.41
C HIS A 258 20.91 -21.80 0.94
N PRO A 259 21.11 -23.06 0.51
CA PRO A 259 20.95 -23.43 -0.88
C PRO A 259 19.49 -23.31 -1.31
N LEU A 260 19.30 -22.71 -2.47
CA LEU A 260 18.00 -22.61 -3.15
C LEU A 260 18.00 -23.52 -4.36
N ALA A 261 16.84 -24.09 -4.68
CA ALA A 261 16.70 -24.79 -5.95
C ALA A 261 16.93 -23.78 -7.09
N PRO A 262 17.56 -24.20 -8.21
CA PRO A 262 17.81 -23.30 -9.33
C PRO A 262 16.54 -22.57 -9.78
N LYS A 263 16.64 -21.24 -9.90
CA LYS A 263 15.52 -20.36 -10.25
C LYS A 263 14.33 -20.44 -9.28
N SER A 264 14.53 -20.86 -8.04
CA SER A 264 13.49 -20.88 -7.00
C SER A 264 12.63 -19.62 -6.95
N TRP A 265 11.34 -19.80 -6.66
CA TRP A 265 10.44 -18.71 -6.31
C TRP A 265 10.34 -18.59 -4.81
N MET A 266 10.47 -17.37 -4.32
CA MET A 266 10.27 -17.09 -2.92
C MET A 266 8.93 -16.41 -2.69
N ALA A 267 8.16 -16.96 -1.76
CA ALA A 267 7.16 -16.21 -1.04
C ALA A 267 7.79 -15.79 0.29
N LEU A 268 7.83 -14.49 0.56
CA LEU A 268 8.19 -13.95 1.86
C LEU A 268 6.90 -13.67 2.62
N SER A 269 6.55 -14.56 3.53
CA SER A 269 5.32 -14.46 4.31
C SER A 269 5.65 -14.03 5.73
N VAL A 270 5.03 -12.96 6.19
CA VAL A 270 5.17 -12.46 7.56
C VAL A 270 3.76 -12.38 8.14
N TYR A 271 3.38 -13.39 8.91
CA TYR A 271 2.10 -13.39 9.61
C TYR A 271 2.29 -13.70 11.09
N GLY A 272 1.38 -13.18 11.89
CA GLY A 272 1.39 -13.38 13.33
C GLY A 272 0.76 -14.73 13.67
N ALA A 273 1.51 -15.66 14.26
CA ALA A 273 0.95 -16.90 14.78
C ALA A 273 0.69 -16.75 16.29
N ALA A 274 -0.53 -16.31 16.62
CA ALA A 274 -1.00 -16.28 17.99
C ALA A 274 -1.13 -17.71 18.51
N SER A 275 -0.78 -17.96 19.78
CA SER A 275 -1.24 -19.19 20.41
C SER A 275 -2.69 -19.01 20.85
N PRO A 276 -3.59 -19.99 20.60
CA PRO A 276 -4.95 -19.88 21.11
C PRO A 276 -4.89 -19.77 22.64
N PRO A 277 -5.75 -18.95 23.26
CA PRO A 277 -5.83 -18.86 24.72
C PRO A 277 -6.16 -20.25 25.29
N ASP A 278 -5.35 -20.71 26.24
CA ASP A 278 -5.61 -21.96 26.96
C ASP A 278 -6.62 -21.71 28.09
N PHE A 279 -7.90 -21.94 27.78
CA PHE A 279 -8.97 -21.86 28.76
C PHE A 279 -9.11 -23.14 29.61
N SER A 280 -8.32 -24.19 29.38
CA SER A 280 -8.38 -25.41 30.22
C SER A 280 -7.94 -25.17 31.67
N MET A 281 -7.25 -24.06 31.93
CA MET A 281 -6.93 -23.59 33.28
C MET A 281 -8.15 -23.05 34.04
N VAL A 282 -9.26 -22.76 33.34
CA VAL A 282 -10.54 -22.37 33.94
C VAL A 282 -11.26 -23.65 34.37
N ASP A 283 -10.88 -24.19 35.53
CA ASP A 283 -11.63 -25.29 36.15
C ASP A 283 -12.97 -24.78 36.70
N MET A 284 -13.99 -24.78 35.83
CA MET A 284 -15.38 -24.39 36.13
C MET A 284 -16.03 -25.29 37.20
N SER A 285 -15.41 -26.42 37.57
CA SER A 285 -15.96 -27.35 38.57
C SER A 285 -15.63 -26.95 40.01
N LYS A 286 -14.75 -25.96 40.22
CA LYS A 286 -14.42 -25.43 41.56
C LYS A 286 -15.53 -24.50 42.06
N PRO A 287 -15.83 -24.50 43.37
CA PRO A 287 -16.86 -23.65 43.95
C PRO A 287 -16.61 -22.18 43.60
N TYR A 288 -17.68 -21.53 43.14
CA TYR A 288 -17.73 -20.20 42.53
C TYR A 288 -17.03 -19.14 43.41
N ASP A 289 -15.74 -18.91 43.15
CA ASP A 289 -15.06 -17.68 43.55
C ASP A 289 -15.30 -16.66 42.44
N PRO A 290 -16.13 -15.62 42.65
CA PRO A 290 -16.44 -14.62 41.62
C PRO A 290 -15.21 -13.83 41.16
N ILE A 291 -14.09 -13.87 41.91
CA ILE A 291 -12.85 -13.17 41.57
C ILE A 291 -11.97 -14.03 40.64
N TRP A 292 -12.05 -15.36 40.73
CA TRP A 292 -11.19 -16.27 39.98
C TRP A 292 -11.37 -16.15 38.45
N PRO A 293 -12.59 -16.18 37.88
CA PRO A 293 -12.80 -15.98 36.44
C PRO A 293 -12.28 -14.62 35.94
N VAL A 294 -12.41 -13.57 36.76
CA VAL A 294 -11.90 -12.23 36.45
C VAL A 294 -10.37 -12.24 36.41
N MET A 295 -9.70 -12.87 37.37
CA MET A 295 -8.23 -12.97 37.35
C MET A 295 -7.72 -13.80 36.17
N VAL A 296 -8.39 -14.90 35.84
CA VAL A 296 -8.01 -15.71 34.67
C VAL A 296 -8.24 -14.94 33.37
N GLY A 297 -9.35 -14.21 33.25
CA GLY A 297 -9.59 -13.36 32.09
C GLY A 297 -8.60 -12.20 31.97
N VAL A 298 -8.22 -11.56 33.08
CA VAL A 298 -7.17 -10.51 33.09
C VAL A 298 -5.80 -11.10 32.74
N ASP A 299 -5.47 -12.29 33.24
CA ASP A 299 -4.22 -12.98 32.90
C ASP A 299 -4.21 -13.43 31.43
N ALA A 300 -5.34 -13.93 30.93
CA ALA A 300 -5.54 -14.24 29.52
C ALA A 300 -5.35 -12.98 28.67
N MET A 301 -6.05 -11.88 28.98
CA MET A 301 -5.90 -10.59 28.29
C MET A 301 -4.46 -10.09 28.29
N LYS A 302 -3.76 -10.14 29.43
CA LYS A 302 -2.34 -9.73 29.51
C LYS A 302 -1.44 -10.63 28.68
N LYS A 303 -1.69 -11.93 28.66
CA LYS A 303 -0.94 -12.90 27.85
C LYS A 303 -1.27 -12.75 26.37
N THR A 304 -2.50 -12.41 26.01
CA THR A 304 -2.97 -12.28 24.63
C THR A 304 -2.66 -10.92 24.03
N ASP A 305 -2.48 -9.86 24.83
CA ASP A 305 -2.19 -8.52 24.32
C ASP A 305 -0.91 -8.49 23.46
N LEU A 306 0.16 -9.16 23.90
CA LEU A 306 1.39 -9.33 23.11
C LEU A 306 1.33 -10.51 22.13
N ARG A 307 0.29 -11.34 22.19
CA ARG A 307 0.08 -12.49 21.28
C ARG A 307 -1.04 -12.24 20.27
N CYS A 308 -1.65 -11.05 20.23
CA CYS A 308 -2.65 -10.70 19.24
C CYS A 308 -1.97 -10.69 17.87
N VAL A 309 -2.60 -11.32 16.87
CA VAL A 309 -2.09 -11.38 15.49
C VAL A 309 -1.77 -9.97 15.00
N GLU A 310 -2.67 -9.01 15.26
CA GLU A 310 -2.49 -7.59 14.94
C GLU A 310 -1.21 -6.99 15.50
N LYS A 311 -1.04 -7.02 16.82
CA LYS A 311 0.14 -6.40 17.46
C LYS A 311 1.44 -7.06 17.08
N MET A 312 1.43 -8.38 16.85
CA MET A 312 2.58 -9.10 16.33
C MET A 312 2.89 -8.67 14.88
N ALA A 313 1.88 -8.67 14.01
CA ALA A 313 2.01 -8.26 12.62
C ALA A 313 2.51 -6.82 12.51
N GLU A 314 1.93 -5.87 13.26
CA GLU A 314 2.38 -4.48 13.33
C GLU A 314 3.86 -4.38 13.70
N SER A 315 4.31 -5.11 14.73
CA SER A 315 5.72 -5.11 15.13
C SER A 315 6.63 -5.64 14.03
N TYR A 316 6.26 -6.75 13.37
CA TYR A 316 7.08 -7.33 12.31
C TYR A 316 7.07 -6.47 11.05
N ASN A 317 5.91 -5.98 10.62
CA ASN A 317 5.74 -5.12 9.47
C ASN A 317 6.56 -3.83 9.63
N THR A 318 6.51 -3.22 10.83
CA THR A 318 7.33 -2.04 11.16
C THR A 318 8.81 -2.29 10.95
N ASP A 319 9.33 -3.46 11.31
CA ASP A 319 10.75 -3.77 11.20
C ASP A 319 11.16 -4.25 9.80
N LEU A 320 10.29 -5.01 9.12
CA LEU A 320 10.58 -5.67 7.85
C LEU A 320 10.34 -4.75 6.65
N PHE A 321 9.29 -3.95 6.70
CA PHE A 321 8.92 -3.10 5.56
C PHE A 321 9.29 -1.62 5.81
N GLN A 322 9.35 -1.19 7.08
CA GLN A 322 9.75 0.14 7.57
C GLN A 322 8.97 1.35 7.02
N ASP A 323 8.78 2.37 7.86
CA ASP A 323 8.21 3.65 7.44
C ASP A 323 9.26 4.48 6.67
N ASP A 324 8.87 5.00 5.51
CA ASP A 324 9.58 5.92 4.63
C ASP A 324 10.13 7.15 5.37
N SER A 325 9.59 7.46 6.55
CA SER A 325 10.09 8.52 7.44
C SER A 325 11.44 8.20 8.10
N ASN A 326 11.80 6.92 8.22
CA ASN A 326 13.05 6.42 8.80
C ASN A 326 13.70 5.42 7.83
N PRO A 327 14.45 5.87 6.81
CA PRO A 327 15.09 4.95 5.87
C PRO A 327 16.01 3.95 6.60
N TYR A 328 15.95 2.68 6.23
CA TYR A 328 16.79 1.62 6.81
C TYR A 328 18.25 2.03 6.81
N GLU A 329 18.91 1.90 7.98
CA GLU A 329 20.30 2.29 8.16
C GLU A 329 21.19 1.64 7.09
N TYR A 330 22.04 2.50 6.55
CA TYR A 330 23.01 2.32 5.50
C TYR A 330 23.66 0.93 5.49
N PHE A 331 23.76 0.29 4.32
CA PHE A 331 24.92 -0.57 4.10
C PHE A 331 26.16 0.24 4.41
N THR A 332 27.05 -0.32 5.23
CA THR A 332 28.33 0.33 5.46
C THR A 332 29.03 0.49 4.12
N GLU A 333 29.82 1.55 3.92
CA GLU A 333 30.65 1.74 2.70
C GLU A 333 31.45 0.48 2.32
N LYS A 334 31.72 -0.38 3.31
CA LYS A 334 32.44 -1.64 3.19
C LYS A 334 31.66 -2.76 2.49
N GLU A 335 30.33 -2.69 2.48
CA GLU A 335 29.44 -3.69 1.85
C GLU A 335 29.01 -3.28 0.43
N CYS A 336 29.23 -2.01 0.06
CA CYS A 336 28.97 -1.48 -1.26
C CYS A 336 30.30 -1.28 -2.00
N GLU A 337 30.86 -2.36 -2.55
CA GLU A 337 32.02 -2.27 -3.44
C GLU A 337 31.74 -1.23 -4.54
N ASN A 338 32.61 -0.21 -4.64
CA ASN A 338 32.57 0.88 -5.62
C ASN A 338 31.48 1.95 -5.47
N SER A 339 30.86 2.12 -4.29
CA SER A 339 29.91 3.24 -4.04
C SER A 339 28.65 3.21 -4.92
N ILE A 340 28.28 2.03 -5.45
CA ILE A 340 27.16 1.84 -6.40
C ILE A 340 25.79 1.78 -5.69
N CYS A 341 25.76 1.72 -4.37
CA CYS A 341 24.53 1.88 -3.61
C CYS A 341 24.21 3.37 -3.50
N GLY A 342 23.44 3.91 -4.45
CA GLY A 342 23.02 5.31 -4.46
C GLY A 342 22.41 5.73 -3.12
N CYS A 343 22.75 6.92 -2.64
CA CYS A 343 22.41 7.40 -1.31
C CYS A 343 20.96 7.90 -1.14
N LEU A 344 20.01 7.27 -1.84
CA LEU A 344 18.61 7.23 -1.42
C LEU A 344 18.31 6.06 -0.46
N GLY A 345 19.24 5.12 -0.30
CA GLY A 345 19.02 3.94 0.52
C GLY A 345 17.90 3.06 0.00
N TYR A 346 17.86 1.83 0.47
CA TYR A 346 16.64 1.03 0.40
C TYR A 346 15.75 1.45 1.57
N LYS A 347 14.43 1.53 1.35
CA LYS A 347 13.52 1.95 2.42
C LYS A 347 13.17 0.78 3.34
N SER A 348 13.22 -0.44 2.82
CA SER A 348 13.07 -1.68 3.56
C SER A 348 14.35 -2.53 3.49
N PRO A 349 14.69 -3.29 4.56
CA PRO A 349 15.73 -4.31 4.52
C PRO A 349 15.46 -5.44 3.52
N LEU A 350 14.21 -5.63 3.06
CA LEU A 350 13.88 -6.65 2.07
C LEU A 350 14.32 -6.27 0.65
N GLU A 351 14.39 -4.98 0.31
CA GLU A 351 14.83 -4.53 -1.02
C GLU A 351 16.28 -4.93 -1.37
N PRO A 352 17.30 -4.74 -0.51
CA PRO A 352 18.64 -5.19 -0.82
C PRO A 352 18.79 -6.71 -0.79
N MET A 353 18.02 -7.39 0.06
CA MET A 353 17.97 -8.86 0.07
C MET A 353 17.42 -9.38 -1.26
N HIS A 354 16.36 -8.76 -1.77
CA HIS A 354 15.80 -9.03 -3.09
C HIS A 354 16.82 -8.82 -4.21
N GLN A 355 17.63 -7.76 -4.14
CA GLN A 355 18.69 -7.53 -5.12
C GLN A 355 19.73 -8.64 -5.16
N ARG A 356 20.20 -9.09 -3.99
CA ARG A 356 21.16 -10.20 -3.93
C ARG A 356 20.55 -11.53 -4.40
N LEU A 357 19.24 -11.71 -4.22
CA LEU A 357 18.51 -12.84 -4.81
C LEU A 357 18.46 -12.74 -6.34
N LEU A 358 18.19 -11.55 -6.88
CA LEU A 358 18.22 -11.30 -8.33
C LEU A 358 19.62 -11.56 -8.92
N ASP A 359 20.69 -11.18 -8.21
CA ASP A 359 22.07 -11.49 -8.62
C ASP A 359 22.35 -13.00 -8.71
N GLN A 360 21.61 -13.81 -7.94
CA GLN A 360 21.69 -15.27 -7.96
C GLN A 360 20.70 -15.91 -8.94
N GLY A 361 19.92 -15.12 -9.67
CA GLY A 361 18.90 -15.62 -10.60
C GLY A 361 17.61 -16.09 -9.93
N HIS A 362 17.34 -15.62 -8.70
CA HIS A 362 16.11 -15.84 -7.96
C HIS A 362 15.23 -14.60 -7.98
N SER A 363 13.92 -14.78 -7.78
CA SER A 363 12.97 -13.68 -7.63
C SER A 363 12.06 -13.94 -6.44
N VAL A 364 11.72 -12.88 -5.72
CA VAL A 364 10.62 -12.88 -4.75
C VAL A 364 9.32 -12.66 -5.52
N LEU A 365 8.49 -13.70 -5.62
CA LEU A 365 7.19 -13.64 -6.28
C LEU A 365 6.15 -12.93 -5.42
N LEU A 366 6.26 -13.06 -4.10
CA LEU A 366 5.22 -12.63 -3.17
C LEU A 366 5.88 -12.06 -1.92
N VAL A 367 5.39 -10.91 -1.47
CA VAL A 367 5.57 -10.43 -0.10
C VAL A 367 4.18 -10.36 0.53
N MET A 368 3.98 -11.14 1.58
CA MET A 368 2.71 -11.30 2.25
C MET A 368 2.79 -10.79 3.69
N GLY A 369 1.78 -10.04 4.11
CA GLY A 369 1.66 -9.52 5.47
C GLY A 369 0.22 -9.54 5.98
N ASP A 370 0.03 -9.89 7.25
CA ASP A 370 -1.19 -9.54 7.99
C ASP A 370 -1.20 -8.04 8.29
N TYR A 371 -2.38 -7.43 8.43
CA TYR A 371 -2.52 -6.00 8.74
C TYR A 371 -1.58 -5.13 7.88
N SER A 372 -1.76 -5.23 6.56
CA SER A 372 -0.83 -4.67 5.57
C SER A 372 -0.66 -3.13 5.57
N GLU A 373 -1.41 -2.42 6.43
CA GLU A 373 -1.22 -0.99 6.71
C GLU A 373 -0.02 -0.79 7.65
N MET A 374 0.86 0.15 7.32
CA MET A 374 1.99 0.49 8.19
C MET A 374 2.17 1.99 8.34
N GLY A 375 1.39 2.55 9.25
CA GLY A 375 1.36 3.99 9.45
C GLY A 375 0.94 4.74 8.18
N GLU A 376 1.21 6.04 8.15
CA GLU A 376 0.67 6.93 7.12
C GLU A 376 1.45 6.91 5.79
N LYS A 377 2.66 6.34 5.73
CA LYS A 377 3.64 6.66 4.67
C LYS A 377 4.27 5.48 3.95
N THR A 378 4.23 4.26 4.50
CA THR A 378 4.69 3.07 3.78
C THR A 378 3.64 2.00 3.79
N SER A 379 3.48 1.33 2.65
CA SER A 379 2.60 0.20 2.52
C SER A 379 3.27 -0.95 1.79
N LEU A 380 2.82 -2.18 2.06
CA LEU A 380 3.26 -3.37 1.35
C LEU A 380 3.17 -3.22 -0.19
N PRO A 381 2.13 -2.62 -0.78
CA PRO A 381 2.10 -2.26 -2.20
C PRO A 381 3.25 -1.37 -2.67
N GLN A 382 3.66 -0.37 -1.89
CA GLN A 382 4.77 0.51 -2.28
C GLN A 382 6.12 -0.22 -2.24
N LEU A 383 6.34 -1.08 -1.24
CA LEU A 383 7.54 -1.92 -1.15
C LEU A 383 7.65 -2.84 -2.38
N THR A 384 6.59 -3.60 -2.65
CA THR A 384 6.57 -4.53 -3.80
C THR A 384 6.66 -3.81 -5.13
N GLN A 385 6.12 -2.59 -5.26
CA GLN A 385 6.34 -1.75 -6.43
C GLN A 385 7.83 -1.42 -6.64
N ARG A 386 8.59 -1.06 -5.59
CA ARG A 386 10.04 -0.82 -5.70
C ARG A 386 10.80 -2.08 -6.08
N MET A 387 10.41 -3.23 -5.51
CA MET A 387 10.96 -4.55 -5.90
C MET A 387 10.64 -4.90 -7.36
N ASN A 388 9.47 -4.54 -7.87
CA ASN A 388 9.14 -4.74 -9.29
C ASN A 388 9.96 -3.85 -10.24
N PHE A 389 10.29 -2.63 -9.82
CA PHE A 389 11.24 -1.83 -10.59
C PHE A 389 12.65 -2.45 -10.60
N ALA A 390 13.07 -3.13 -9.54
CA ALA A 390 14.30 -3.92 -9.53
C ALA A 390 14.22 -5.12 -10.50
N ASN A 391 13.11 -5.87 -10.47
CA ASN A 391 12.87 -6.96 -11.41
C ASN A 391 12.93 -6.46 -12.85
N LEU A 392 12.30 -5.33 -13.14
CA LEU A 392 12.29 -4.72 -14.47
C LEU A 392 13.69 -4.33 -14.94
N ARG A 393 14.50 -3.72 -14.07
CA ARG A 393 15.89 -3.39 -14.41
C ARG A 393 16.70 -4.65 -14.71
N ARG A 394 16.59 -5.67 -13.85
CA ARG A 394 17.27 -6.95 -14.08
C ARG A 394 16.85 -7.60 -15.39
N PHE A 395 15.56 -7.61 -15.68
CA PHE A 395 15.00 -8.15 -16.92
C PHE A 395 15.51 -7.41 -18.17
N LEU A 396 15.69 -6.10 -18.07
CA LEU A 396 16.18 -5.24 -19.15
C LEU A 396 17.71 -5.11 -19.20
N ASP A 397 18.44 -5.85 -18.36
CA ASP A 397 19.90 -5.72 -18.19
C ASP A 397 20.34 -4.26 -17.90
N GLN A 398 19.54 -3.55 -17.11
CA GLN A 398 19.81 -2.19 -16.69
C GLN A 398 20.51 -2.16 -15.32
N PRO A 399 21.48 -1.26 -15.12
CA PRO A 399 22.12 -1.11 -13.83
C PRO A 399 21.11 -0.58 -12.79
N GLU A 400 21.35 -0.90 -11.51
CA GLU A 400 20.64 -0.28 -10.41
C GLU A 400 20.85 1.24 -10.40
N PRO A 401 19.84 2.04 -10.01
CA PRO A 401 19.94 3.49 -9.98
C PRO A 401 20.94 3.91 -8.91
N VAL A 402 22.16 4.21 -9.37
CA VAL A 402 23.16 4.96 -8.62
C VAL A 402 22.77 6.43 -8.63
N LYS A 403 22.44 6.97 -7.47
CA LYS A 403 22.62 8.41 -7.26
C LYS A 403 24.11 8.68 -7.10
N SER A 404 24.61 9.71 -7.78
CA SER A 404 25.97 10.15 -7.54
C SER A 404 26.08 10.68 -6.10
N TRP A 405 27.30 10.66 -5.54
CA TRP A 405 27.57 11.25 -4.24
C TRP A 405 27.01 12.68 -4.12
N TRP A 406 27.09 13.45 -5.21
CA TRP A 406 26.56 14.81 -5.28
C TRP A 406 25.04 14.85 -5.13
N ASP A 407 24.28 13.98 -5.82
CA ASP A 407 22.81 13.99 -5.74
C ASP A 407 22.27 13.70 -4.33
N CYS A 408 23.07 13.01 -3.52
CA CYS A 408 22.71 12.66 -2.15
C CYS A 408 23.10 13.72 -1.14
N ASN A 409 24.30 14.28 -1.32
CA ASN A 409 24.84 15.28 -0.41
C ASN A 409 24.39 16.69 -0.80
N TRP A 410 23.80 16.90 -1.98
CA TRP A 410 23.37 18.21 -2.46
C TRP A 410 22.46 18.93 -1.46
N PRO A 411 21.44 18.31 -0.83
CA PRO A 411 20.63 19.01 0.17
C PRO A 411 21.43 19.44 1.40
N ALA A 412 22.39 18.62 1.85
CA ALA A 412 23.26 18.94 2.99
C ALA A 412 24.30 20.02 2.61
N VAL A 413 24.90 19.90 1.43
CA VAL A 413 25.83 20.88 0.85
C VAL A 413 25.12 22.21 0.64
N VAL A 414 23.91 22.23 0.07
CA VAL A 414 23.08 23.45 -0.04
C VAL A 414 22.71 23.96 1.35
N GLY A 415 22.29 23.08 2.25
CA GLY A 415 21.91 23.41 3.63
C GLY A 415 23.05 23.99 4.46
N VAL A 416 24.31 23.69 4.15
CA VAL A 416 25.49 24.25 4.82
C VAL A 416 26.05 25.44 4.04
N CYS A 417 26.31 25.27 2.74
CA CYS A 417 26.95 26.27 1.89
C CYS A 417 26.07 27.49 1.63
N VAL A 418 24.75 27.36 1.51
CA VAL A 418 23.88 28.52 1.29
C VAL A 418 23.83 29.42 2.53
N PRO A 419 23.62 28.91 3.77
CA PRO A 419 23.75 29.75 4.96
C PRO A 419 25.15 30.33 5.13
N LEU A 420 26.21 29.56 4.86
CA LEU A 420 27.58 30.07 4.97
C LEU A 420 27.85 31.20 3.96
N MET A 421 27.41 31.04 2.71
CA MET A 421 27.46 32.11 1.71
C MET A 421 26.64 33.32 2.13
N LEU A 422 25.44 33.13 2.69
CA LEU A 422 24.63 34.23 3.19
C LEU A 422 25.33 34.96 4.34
N VAL A 423 25.95 34.24 5.28
CA VAL A 423 26.75 34.84 6.36
C VAL A 423 27.93 35.61 5.77
N CYS A 424 28.70 35.02 4.84
CA CYS A 424 29.81 35.70 4.18
C CYS A 424 29.34 36.97 3.43
N CYS A 425 28.24 36.90 2.69
CA CYS A 425 27.63 38.03 2.00
C CYS A 425 27.19 39.11 3.00
N CYS A 426 26.54 38.74 4.10
CA CYS A 426 26.14 39.65 5.17
C CYS A 426 27.35 40.30 5.84
N CYS A 427 28.42 39.54 6.11
CA CYS A 427 29.67 40.07 6.67
C CYS A 427 30.37 41.03 5.71
N CYS A 428 30.46 40.67 4.41
CA CYS A 428 31.01 41.56 3.39
C CYS A 428 30.16 42.82 3.24
N TYR A 429 28.85 42.70 3.29
CA TYR A 429 27.92 43.82 3.21
C TYR A 429 28.03 44.74 4.44
N ALA A 430 28.09 44.17 5.65
CA ALA A 430 28.34 44.92 6.88
C ALA A 430 29.69 45.64 6.85
N MET A 431 30.74 44.96 6.38
CA MET A 431 32.06 45.56 6.18
C MET A 431 32.00 46.73 5.18
N MET A 432 31.27 46.59 4.07
CA MET A 432 31.06 47.67 3.10
C MET A 432 30.31 48.87 3.70
N ILE A 433 29.32 48.65 4.58
CA ILE A 433 28.64 49.72 5.31
C ILE A 433 29.62 50.43 6.26
N CYS A 434 30.44 49.67 6.99
CA CYS A 434 31.41 50.24 7.91
C CYS A 434 32.53 51.02 7.21
N LEU A 435 33.00 50.54 6.05
CA LEU A 435 34.06 51.19 5.27
C LEU A 435 33.56 52.40 4.46
N TYR A 436 32.29 52.39 4.03
CA TYR A 436 31.71 53.42 3.17
C TYR A 436 30.34 53.90 3.66
N PRO A 437 30.25 54.45 4.88
CA PRO A 437 28.98 54.80 5.52
C PRO A 437 28.21 55.89 4.75
N GLU A 438 28.91 56.83 4.12
CA GLU A 438 28.27 57.92 3.36
C GLU A 438 27.60 57.43 2.08
N ARG A 439 28.09 56.34 1.47
CA ARG A 439 27.54 55.85 0.20
C ARG A 439 26.45 54.80 0.40
N TYR A 440 26.68 53.85 1.30
CA TYR A 440 25.75 52.73 1.52
C TYR A 440 24.80 52.96 2.70
N GLY A 441 25.27 53.59 3.79
CA GLY A 441 24.43 53.86 4.96
C GLY A 441 23.26 54.81 4.66
N LEU A 442 23.51 55.88 3.90
CA LEU A 442 22.48 56.82 3.48
C LEU A 442 21.43 56.19 2.55
N TRP A 443 21.85 55.28 1.65
CA TRP A 443 20.93 54.59 0.75
C TRP A 443 20.03 53.60 1.50
N ILE A 444 20.61 52.80 2.40
CA ILE A 444 19.85 51.85 3.24
C ILE A 444 18.84 52.59 4.11
N ARG A 445 19.25 53.70 4.75
CA ARG A 445 18.36 54.52 5.56
C ARG A 445 17.18 55.04 4.75
N LYS A 446 17.43 55.59 3.55
CA LYS A 446 16.35 56.05 2.65
C LYS A 446 15.45 54.92 2.17
N ALA A 447 16.01 53.74 1.87
CA ALA A 447 15.22 52.57 1.48
C ALA A 447 14.34 52.06 2.63
N TRP A 448 14.87 52.06 3.86
CA TRP A 448 14.13 51.71 5.07
C TRP A 448 13.01 52.71 5.37
N GLU A 449 13.29 54.01 5.28
CA GLU A 449 12.28 55.07 5.43
C GLU A 449 11.14 54.89 4.42
N ARG A 450 11.44 54.68 3.13
CA ARG A 450 10.41 54.36 2.10
C ARG A 450 9.62 53.10 2.41
N HIS A 451 10.27 52.06 2.93
CA HIS A 451 9.59 50.82 3.29
C HIS A 451 8.63 51.02 4.48
N GLN A 452 9.06 51.78 5.50
CA GLN A 452 8.21 52.15 6.63
C GLN A 452 7.02 53.00 6.20
N GLU A 453 7.23 53.96 5.31
CA GLU A 453 6.15 54.75 4.69
C GLU A 453 5.16 53.86 3.93
N ALA A 454 5.65 52.92 3.12
CA ALA A 454 4.80 51.98 2.39
C ALA A 454 3.99 51.06 3.32
N LEU A 455 4.60 50.59 4.42
CA LEU A 455 3.90 49.81 5.45
C LEU A 455 2.84 50.64 6.17
N ALA A 456 3.12 51.91 6.48
CA ALA A 456 2.17 52.83 7.09
C ALA A 456 0.97 53.08 6.15
N GLN A 457 1.22 53.34 4.86
CA GLN A 457 0.16 53.48 3.85
C GLN A 457 -0.70 52.22 3.73
N LYS A 458 -0.08 51.03 3.73
CA LYS A 458 -0.82 49.76 3.68
C LYS A 458 -1.68 49.52 4.94
N ARG A 459 -1.21 49.96 6.12
CA ARG A 459 -2.01 49.91 7.36
C ARG A 459 -3.20 50.86 7.29
N MET A 460 -2.99 52.11 6.86
CA MET A 460 -4.07 53.08 6.66
C MET A 460 -5.11 52.56 5.67
N GLY A 461 -4.70 52.00 4.53
CA GLY A 461 -5.62 51.43 3.54
C GLY A 461 -6.43 50.23 4.08
N ARG A 462 -5.83 49.40 4.95
CA ARG A 462 -6.56 48.31 5.62
C ARG A 462 -7.56 48.83 6.66
N GLU A 463 -7.21 49.87 7.40
CA GLU A 463 -8.13 50.49 8.35
C GLU A 463 -9.29 51.18 7.63
N GLN A 464 -9.01 51.92 6.56
CA GLN A 464 -10.02 52.53 5.72
C GLN A 464 -10.96 51.48 5.11
N GLY A 465 -10.42 50.38 4.53
CA GLY A 465 -11.24 49.29 4.02
C GLY A 465 -12.11 48.62 5.09
N ARG A 466 -11.63 48.53 6.34
CA ARG A 466 -12.43 48.06 7.47
C ARG A 466 -13.54 49.05 7.86
N GLU A 467 -13.28 50.34 7.80
CA GLU A 467 -14.30 51.37 8.05
C GLU A 467 -15.37 51.40 6.97
N GLU A 468 -14.98 51.30 5.70
CA GLU A 468 -15.90 51.18 4.55
C GLU A 468 -16.78 49.94 4.67
N ALA A 469 -16.20 48.78 5.03
CA ALA A 469 -16.97 47.57 5.29
C ALA A 469 -17.95 47.74 6.47
N ARG A 470 -17.54 48.40 7.56
CA ARG A 470 -18.43 48.71 8.69
C ARG A 470 -19.53 49.71 8.32
N ALA A 471 -19.27 50.66 7.43
CA ALA A 471 -20.25 51.62 6.94
C ALA A 471 -21.29 50.93 6.03
N TYR A 472 -20.82 50.05 5.14
CA TYR A 472 -21.69 49.22 4.30
C TYR A 472 -22.64 48.36 5.14
N LEU A 473 -22.11 47.66 6.16
CA LEU A 473 -22.94 46.85 7.06
C LEU A 473 -23.94 47.68 7.87
N ARG A 474 -23.59 48.91 8.26
CA ARG A 474 -24.53 49.83 8.92
C ARG A 474 -25.66 50.29 8.01
N ASN A 475 -25.36 50.58 6.73
CA ASN A 475 -26.38 50.94 5.74
C ASN A 475 -27.27 49.75 5.34
N ALA A 476 -26.71 48.53 5.29
CA ALA A 476 -27.47 47.32 5.03
C ALA A 476 -28.50 47.02 6.13
N ASN A 477 -28.19 47.35 7.39
CA ASN A 477 -29.13 47.22 8.51
C ASN A 477 -30.16 48.36 8.61
N GLY A 478 -30.02 49.42 7.81
CA GLY A 478 -30.94 50.57 7.76
C GLY A 478 -32.13 50.39 6.81
N TYR A 479 -32.06 49.43 5.88
CA TYR A 479 -33.21 48.99 5.11
C TYR A 479 -33.88 47.83 5.85
N GLY A 480 -35.05 48.12 6.43
CA GLY A 480 -35.85 47.15 7.16
C GLY A 480 -36.00 45.84 6.37
N ALA A 481 -36.04 44.73 7.12
CA ALA A 481 -36.20 43.36 6.64
C ALA A 481 -37.42 43.19 5.72
N GLY A 482 -37.25 43.59 4.45
CA GLY A 482 -38.12 43.27 3.34
C GLY A 482 -37.57 42.02 2.68
N ALA A 483 -38.39 40.97 2.69
CA ALA A 483 -38.17 39.65 2.11
C ALA A 483 -37.13 39.60 0.98
N VAL A 484 -36.05 38.86 1.21
CA VAL A 484 -35.13 38.42 0.15
C VAL A 484 -35.84 37.29 -0.61
N PRO A 485 -35.97 37.33 -1.95
CA PRO A 485 -36.57 36.25 -2.70
C PRO A 485 -35.69 34.99 -2.62
N GLU A 486 -36.31 33.84 -2.42
CA GLU A 486 -35.66 32.53 -2.53
C GLU A 486 -35.00 32.40 -3.90
N GLY A 487 -33.66 32.25 -3.91
CA GLY A 487 -32.88 32.00 -5.13
C GLY A 487 -31.52 32.69 -5.20
N THR A 488 -31.13 33.53 -4.24
CA THR A 488 -29.84 34.24 -4.30
C THR A 488 -28.78 33.56 -3.44
N VAL A 489 -27.76 32.98 -4.07
CA VAL A 489 -26.59 32.41 -3.39
C VAL A 489 -25.81 33.55 -2.71
N VAL A 490 -25.71 33.49 -1.38
CA VAL A 490 -24.92 34.43 -0.59
C VAL A 490 -23.44 34.12 -0.78
N GLY A 491 -22.78 34.88 -1.64
CA GLY A 491 -21.32 34.85 -1.78
C GLY A 491 -20.65 35.42 -0.53
N VAL A 492 -19.66 34.71 0.00
CA VAL A 492 -18.78 35.19 1.07
C VAL A 492 -18.05 36.45 0.57
N VAL A 493 -18.38 37.60 1.14
CA VAL A 493 -17.76 38.89 0.79
C VAL A 493 -16.32 38.89 1.31
N GLY A 494 -15.36 38.83 0.39
CA GLY A 494 -13.93 38.95 0.71
C GLY A 494 -12.97 38.43 -0.36
N VAL A 495 -13.44 37.67 -1.35
CA VAL A 495 -12.65 37.27 -2.51
C VAL A 495 -13.34 37.79 -3.74
N ALA A 496 -12.67 38.68 -4.49
CA ALA A 496 -13.15 39.07 -5.81
C ALA A 496 -13.31 37.79 -6.65
N PRO A 497 -14.49 37.49 -7.21
CA PRO A 497 -14.62 36.35 -8.10
C PRO A 497 -13.66 36.56 -9.27
N PRO A 498 -12.97 35.51 -9.75
CA PRO A 498 -12.21 35.61 -10.98
C PRO A 498 -13.15 36.09 -12.10
N PRO A 499 -12.66 36.90 -13.05
CA PRO A 499 -13.49 37.44 -14.11
C PRO A 499 -14.21 36.30 -14.84
N ALA A 500 -15.52 36.43 -15.00
CA ALA A 500 -16.35 35.44 -15.68
C ALA A 500 -15.85 35.26 -17.11
N VAL A 501 -15.34 34.06 -17.40
CA VAL A 501 -14.99 33.64 -18.75
C VAL A 501 -16.27 33.22 -19.45
N GLN A 502 -16.81 34.07 -20.31
CA GLN A 502 -17.84 33.65 -21.26
C GLN A 502 -17.18 32.93 -22.44
N MET A 503 -17.43 31.63 -22.56
CA MET A 503 -17.15 30.88 -23.78
C MET A 503 -18.10 31.34 -24.90
N ASN A 504 -17.54 31.87 -25.98
CA ASN A 504 -18.24 31.95 -27.27
C ASN A 504 -17.91 30.68 -28.08
N HIS A 505 -18.89 30.22 -28.87
CA HIS A 505 -18.94 28.98 -29.66
C HIS A 505 -17.78 28.70 -30.64
N ASN A 506 -16.74 29.54 -30.71
CA ASN A 506 -15.62 29.38 -31.64
C ASN A 506 -14.23 29.21 -30.98
N GLY A 507 -14.14 29.01 -29.66
CA GLY A 507 -12.96 28.37 -29.05
C GLY A 507 -11.60 29.11 -29.09
N TRP A 508 -11.56 30.44 -29.18
CA TRP A 508 -10.31 31.21 -29.03
C TRP A 508 -10.41 32.28 -27.94
N TYR A 509 -9.37 32.39 -27.11
CA TYR A 509 -9.26 33.39 -26.04
C TYR A 509 -8.62 34.69 -26.57
N GLN A 510 -9.32 35.82 -26.44
CA GLN A 510 -8.72 37.15 -26.55
C GLN A 510 -8.63 37.78 -25.15
N ALA A 511 -7.42 38.19 -24.75
CA ALA A 511 -7.22 39.02 -23.57
C ALA A 511 -7.73 40.44 -23.87
N LYS A 512 -8.62 40.95 -23.01
CA LYS A 512 -9.08 42.34 -23.06
C LYS A 512 -8.10 43.18 -22.24
N GLU A 513 -7.35 44.07 -22.89
CA GLU A 513 -6.69 45.16 -22.19
C GLU A 513 -7.76 46.13 -21.68
N THR A 514 -7.70 46.50 -20.41
CA THR A 514 -8.49 47.58 -19.83
C THR A 514 -7.55 48.58 -19.17
N GLU A 515 -7.76 49.86 -19.48
CA GLU A 515 -7.14 51.05 -18.88
C GLU A 515 -7.30 51.14 -17.36
#